data_AF-A0A1M5Y4C6-F1
#
_entry.id   AF-A0A1M5Y4C6-F1
#
_cell.length_a   1.000
_cell.length_b   1.000
_cell.length_c   1.000
_cell.angle_alpha   90.00
_cell.angle_beta   90.00
_cell.angle_gamma   90.00
#
_symmetry.space_group_name_H-M   'P 1'
#
loop_
_entity.id
_entity.type
_entity.pdbx_description
1 polymer ?
#
loop_
_entity_poly.entity_id
_entity_poly.type
_entity_poly.pdbx_seq_one_letter_code
_entity_poly.pdbx_strand_id
1 'polypeptide(L)'
;MKEIGLKIIGKISVVLIILGFLFFLFLLFEGYLIRKDIKLNGKVTVGKCISHSKYKGAKIDYLIYNIDGIRYKAEGGSSIGSSESVGKFYKIRYSEKFKGSIEASFDQEVTDTIEILKAGFAKRDMNAFGNDSITAREASLKQEIFAILNIKE
;
A
#
# COMPACT_ATOMS: atom_id res chain seq x y z
N MET A 1 -18.18 2.18 -49.87
CA MET A 1 -17.80 2.99 -48.68
C MET A 1 -17.74 2.19 -47.38
N LYS A 2 -18.74 1.34 -47.05
CA LYS A 2 -18.74 0.54 -45.79
C LYS A 2 -17.54 -0.41 -45.62
N GLU A 3 -17.11 -1.13 -46.68
CA GLU A 3 -15.99 -2.08 -46.57
C GLU A 3 -14.63 -1.42 -46.31
N ILE A 4 -14.39 -0.23 -46.87
CA ILE A 4 -13.14 0.53 -46.68
C ILE A 4 -13.06 1.03 -45.23
N GLY A 5 -14.19 1.54 -44.70
CA GLY A 5 -14.29 1.92 -43.30
C GLY A 5 -14.04 0.77 -42.34
N LEU A 6 -14.57 -0.43 -42.62
CA LEU A 6 -14.38 -1.62 -41.79
C LEU A 6 -12.90 -2.06 -41.72
N LYS A 7 -12.18 -2.01 -42.85
CA LYS A 7 -10.74 -2.34 -42.91
C LYS A 7 -9.87 -1.34 -42.15
N ILE A 8 -10.22 -0.05 -42.18
CA ILE A 8 -9.51 1.00 -41.44
C ILE A 8 -9.73 0.85 -39.94
N ILE A 9 -10.98 0.61 -39.51
CA ILE A 9 -11.32 0.36 -38.10
C ILE A 9 -10.57 -0.87 -37.56
N GLY A 10 -10.49 -1.95 -38.34
CA GLY A 10 -9.72 -3.15 -37.97
C GLY A 10 -8.23 -2.85 -37.74
N LYS A 11 -7.59 -2.07 -38.62
CA LYS A 11 -6.17 -1.68 -38.46
C LYS A 11 -5.94 -0.81 -37.23
N ILE A 12 -6.83 0.16 -36.96
CA ILE A 12 -6.75 1.01 -35.77
C ILE A 12 -6.89 0.16 -34.50
N SER A 13 -7.81 -0.80 -34.49
CA SER A 13 -8.00 -1.72 -33.37
C SER A 13 -6.72 -2.52 -33.05
N VAL A 14 -6.05 -3.06 -34.07
CA VAL A 14 -4.77 -3.78 -33.89
C VAL A 14 -3.69 -2.88 -33.30
N VAL A 15 -3.56 -1.63 -33.78
CA VAL A 15 -2.58 -0.67 -33.25
C VAL A 15 -2.86 -0.36 -31.77
N LEU A 16 -4.13 -0.16 -31.39
CA LEU A 16 -4.50 0.08 -29.99
C LEU A 16 -4.20 -1.12 -29.08
N ILE A 17 -4.42 -2.35 -29.57
CA ILE A 17 -4.09 -3.56 -28.82
C ILE A 17 -2.58 -3.66 -28.58
N ILE A 18 -1.76 -3.41 -29.61
CA ILE A 18 -0.30 -3.42 -29.47
C ILE A 18 0.17 -2.35 -28.48
N LEU A 19 -0.37 -1.13 -28.58
CA LEU A 19 -0.02 -0.04 -27.66
C LEU A 19 -0.42 -0.37 -26.22
N GLY A 20 -1.61 -0.93 -26.02
CA GLY A 20 -2.07 -1.39 -24.71
C GLY A 20 -1.19 -2.49 -24.13
N PHE A 21 -0.74 -3.44 -24.96
CA PHE A 21 0.17 -4.50 -24.53
C PHE A 21 1.56 -3.95 -24.16
N LEU A 22 2.10 -3.02 -24.94
CA LEU A 22 3.38 -2.35 -24.61
C LEU A 22 3.28 -1.55 -23.31
N PHE A 23 2.17 -0.84 -23.09
CA PHE A 23 1.91 -0.14 -21.84
C PHE A 23 1.84 -1.12 -20.66
N PHE A 24 1.18 -2.26 -20.83
CA PHE A 24 1.13 -3.31 -19.81
C PHE A 24 2.52 -3.85 -19.46
N LEU A 25 3.36 -4.13 -20.47
CA LEU A 25 4.75 -4.55 -20.24
C LEU A 25 5.58 -3.49 -19.51
N PHE A 26 5.36 -2.22 -19.82
CA PHE A 26 6.02 -1.11 -19.14
C PHE A 26 5.68 -1.10 -17.63
N LEU A 27 4.41 -1.29 -17.26
CA LEU A 27 4.01 -1.37 -15.84
C LEU A 27 4.67 -2.54 -15.10
N LEU A 28 4.80 -3.71 -15.75
CA LEU A 28 5.49 -4.85 -15.16
C LEU A 28 6.99 -4.55 -14.92
N PHE A 29 7.63 -3.92 -15.89
CA PHE A 29 9.04 -3.55 -15.81
C PHE A 29 9.28 -2.49 -14.71
N GLU A 30 8.43 -1.47 -14.63
CA GLU A 30 8.48 -0.45 -13.59
C GLU A 30 8.35 -1.08 -12.20
N GLY A 31 7.36 -1.96 -12.00
CA GLY A 31 7.18 -2.68 -10.74
C GLY A 31 8.38 -3.55 -10.36
N TYR A 32 9.04 -4.18 -11.34
CA TYR A 32 10.28 -4.93 -11.10
C TYR A 32 11.44 -4.02 -10.66
N LEU A 33 11.62 -2.88 -11.34
CA LEU A 33 12.67 -1.92 -11.00
C LEU A 33 12.48 -1.35 -9.60
N ILE A 34 11.24 -1.01 -9.21
CA ILE A 34 10.93 -0.50 -7.87
C ILE A 34 11.32 -1.52 -6.80
N ARG A 35 10.87 -2.78 -6.93
CA ARG A 35 11.21 -3.85 -5.96
C ARG A 35 12.71 -4.09 -5.88
N LYS A 36 13.39 -4.11 -7.03
CA LYS A 36 14.84 -4.30 -7.09
C LYS A 36 15.58 -3.16 -6.40
N ASP A 37 15.13 -1.92 -6.59
CA ASP A 37 15.73 -0.74 -5.96
C ASP A 37 15.51 -0.73 -4.44
N ILE A 38 14.29 -1.01 -3.96
CA ILE A 38 14.04 -1.15 -2.51
C ILE A 38 14.92 -2.25 -1.90
N LYS A 39 15.10 -3.37 -2.59
CA LYS A 39 15.90 -4.49 -2.08
C LYS A 39 17.40 -4.17 -1.98
N LEU A 40 17.96 -3.49 -2.99
CA LEU A 40 19.41 -3.24 -3.11
C LEU A 40 19.85 -1.91 -2.50
N ASN A 41 19.06 -0.85 -2.70
CA ASN A 41 19.40 0.53 -2.35
C ASN A 41 18.47 1.10 -1.28
N GLY A 42 17.48 0.34 -0.85
CA GLY A 42 16.44 0.86 0.03
C GLY A 42 16.98 1.24 1.41
N LYS A 43 16.53 2.39 1.89
CA LYS A 43 16.88 2.90 3.22
C LYS A 43 15.84 2.44 4.24
N VAL A 44 16.29 2.24 5.48
CA VAL A 44 15.42 1.77 6.56
C VAL A 44 14.93 2.95 7.40
N THR A 45 13.64 2.96 7.70
CA THR A 45 13.02 3.87 8.66
C THR A 45 11.88 3.16 9.40
N VAL A 46 11.11 3.90 10.17
CA VAL A 46 9.91 3.40 10.85
C VAL A 46 8.66 3.88 10.11
N GLY A 47 7.70 2.98 9.93
CA GLY A 47 6.38 3.28 9.41
C GLY A 47 5.29 2.91 10.41
N LYS A 48 4.23 3.71 10.52
CA LYS A 48 3.04 3.43 11.32
C LYS A 48 1.96 2.85 10.43
N CYS A 49 1.42 1.68 10.76
CA CYS A 49 0.25 1.14 10.09
C CYS A 49 -0.98 1.97 10.46
N ILE A 50 -1.72 2.45 9.46
CA ILE A 50 -2.89 3.32 9.65
C ILE A 50 -4.20 2.66 9.24
N SER A 51 -4.14 1.67 8.35
CA SER A 51 -5.34 0.98 7.91
C SER A 51 -5.00 -0.37 7.31
N HIS A 52 -5.86 -1.33 7.60
CA HIS A 52 -5.88 -2.65 6.98
C HIS A 52 -7.04 -2.73 5.99
N SER A 53 -6.80 -3.29 4.81
CA SER A 53 -7.85 -3.61 3.84
C SER A 53 -7.78 -5.08 3.45
N LYS A 54 -8.93 -5.75 3.47
CA LYS A 54 -9.08 -7.13 3.02
C LYS A 54 -9.98 -7.14 1.79
N TYR A 55 -9.44 -7.51 0.64
CA TYR A 55 -10.21 -7.64 -0.60
C TYR A 55 -9.95 -8.99 -1.26
N LYS A 56 -10.99 -9.83 -1.36
CA LYS A 56 -10.99 -11.12 -2.08
C LYS A 56 -9.74 -12.00 -1.82
N GLY A 57 -9.28 -12.06 -0.58
CA GLY A 57 -8.13 -12.89 -0.16
C GLY A 57 -6.79 -12.14 -0.12
N ALA A 58 -6.69 -10.95 -0.71
CA ALA A 58 -5.55 -10.06 -0.51
C ALA A 58 -5.73 -9.26 0.78
N LYS A 59 -4.66 -9.19 1.58
CA LYS A 59 -4.56 -8.36 2.79
C LYS A 59 -3.53 -7.27 2.51
N ILE A 60 -3.95 -6.03 2.60
CA ILE A 60 -3.11 -4.88 2.27
C ILE A 60 -3.08 -3.95 3.49
N ASP A 61 -1.88 -3.73 4.02
CA ASP A 61 -1.65 -2.75 5.07
C ASP A 61 -1.08 -1.47 4.48
N TYR A 62 -1.67 -0.34 4.87
CA TYR A 62 -1.20 0.98 4.49
C TYR A 62 -0.46 1.61 5.66
N LEU A 63 0.74 2.11 5.37
CA LEU A 63 1.59 2.74 6.36
C LEU A 63 1.81 4.21 6.02
N ILE A 64 1.97 5.02 7.07
CA ILE A 64 2.55 6.36 6.98
C ILE A 64 3.99 6.31 7.48
N TYR A 65 4.85 7.14 6.91
CA TYR A 65 6.25 7.26 7.30
C TYR A 65 6.77 8.65 6.97
N ASN A 66 7.91 9.04 7.55
CA ASN A 66 8.50 10.34 7.29
C ASN A 66 9.90 10.18 6.68
N ILE A 67 10.20 11.00 5.66
CA ILE A 67 11.53 11.18 5.10
C ILE A 67 11.80 12.69 5.11
N ASP A 68 12.88 13.11 5.74
CA ASP A 68 13.31 14.52 5.82
C ASP A 68 12.18 15.47 6.27
N GLY A 69 11.37 15.04 7.23
CA GLY A 69 10.24 15.80 7.77
C GLY A 69 8.97 15.79 6.90
N ILE A 70 9.01 15.18 5.71
CA ILE A 70 7.85 15.03 4.83
C ILE A 70 7.17 13.69 5.12
N ARG A 71 5.86 13.74 5.35
CA ARG A 71 5.03 12.54 5.62
C ARG A 71 4.51 11.95 4.31
N TYR A 72 4.73 10.66 4.13
CA TYR A 72 4.27 9.87 3.00
C TYR A 72 3.30 8.80 3.45
N LYS A 73 2.46 8.34 2.52
CA LYS A 73 1.58 7.17 2.68
C LYS A 73 1.91 6.19 1.57
N ALA A 74 2.03 4.92 1.91
CA ALA A 74 2.30 3.86 0.94
C ALA A 74 1.67 2.53 1.38
N GLU A 75 1.50 1.66 0.40
CA GLU A 75 1.20 0.25 0.62
C GLU A 75 2.46 -0.45 1.15
N GLY A 76 2.36 -1.10 2.32
CA GLY A 76 3.46 -1.82 2.98
C GLY A 76 3.72 -3.22 2.41
N GLY A 77 2.84 -3.69 1.53
CA GLY A 77 2.81 -5.05 1.02
C GLY A 77 1.79 -5.94 1.73
N SER A 78 1.79 -7.22 1.35
CA SER A 78 0.91 -8.21 1.95
C SER A 78 1.42 -8.58 3.33
N SER A 79 0.76 -8.10 4.37
CA SER A 79 1.01 -8.57 5.72
C SER A 79 0.33 -9.92 5.96
N ILE A 80 0.83 -10.65 6.95
CA ILE A 80 0.10 -11.76 7.58
C ILE A 80 -1.14 -11.20 8.35
N GLY A 81 -1.09 -9.90 8.68
CA GLY A 81 -1.74 -9.24 9.80
C GLY A 81 -3.22 -9.00 9.65
N SER A 82 -3.92 -9.22 10.75
CA SER A 82 -5.29 -8.83 11.06
C SER A 82 -5.42 -7.31 11.26
N SER A 83 -6.64 -6.84 11.54
CA SER A 83 -6.90 -5.47 11.99
C SER A 83 -6.08 -5.03 13.22
N GLU A 84 -5.41 -5.94 13.91
CA GLU A 84 -4.55 -5.68 15.08
C GLU A 84 -3.21 -5.02 14.72
N SER A 85 -2.82 -4.98 13.44
CA SER A 85 -1.61 -4.26 13.00
C SER A 85 -1.80 -2.74 12.99
N VAL A 86 -3.05 -2.26 12.94
CA VAL A 86 -3.37 -0.83 12.88
C VAL A 86 -2.92 -0.12 14.16
N GLY A 87 -2.21 0.98 13.99
CA GLY A 87 -1.64 1.79 15.08
C GLY A 87 -0.22 1.38 15.47
N LYS A 88 0.23 0.18 15.09
CA LYS A 88 1.58 -0.31 15.39
C LYS A 88 2.62 0.27 14.43
N PHE A 89 3.86 0.27 14.90
CA PHE A 89 5.02 0.76 14.15
C PHE A 89 5.89 -0.42 13.72
N TYR A 90 6.42 -0.35 12.50
CA TYR A 90 7.23 -1.41 11.91
C TYR A 90 8.45 -0.84 11.23
N LYS A 91 9.51 -1.64 11.13
CA LYS A 91 10.60 -1.34 10.20
C LYS A 91 10.06 -1.36 8.78
N ILE A 92 10.39 -0.33 8.03
CA ILE A 92 10.11 -0.27 6.60
C ILE A 92 11.39 0.03 5.84
N ARG A 93 11.47 -0.49 4.63
CA ARG A 93 12.48 -0.12 3.65
C ARG A 93 11.84 0.68 2.53
N TYR A 94 12.42 1.83 2.19
CA TYR A 94 11.88 2.71 1.15
C TYR A 94 12.91 3.02 0.07
N SER A 95 12.42 3.35 -1.13
CA SER A 95 13.25 3.86 -2.21
C SER A 95 13.26 5.39 -2.21
N GLU A 96 14.45 6.00 -2.24
CA GLU A 96 14.58 7.45 -2.46
C GLU A 96 14.28 7.85 -3.91
N LYS A 97 14.57 6.94 -4.85
CA LYS A 97 14.31 7.14 -6.28
C LYS A 97 12.83 7.05 -6.60
N PHE A 98 12.15 6.06 -6.04
CA PHE A 98 10.73 5.78 -6.25
C PHE A 98 9.93 6.12 -5.00
N LYS A 99 9.74 7.43 -4.77
CA LYS A 99 9.00 7.95 -3.62
C LYS A 99 7.60 7.33 -3.55
N GLY A 100 7.14 7.04 -2.33
CA GLY A 100 5.86 6.38 -2.13
C GLY A 100 5.90 4.85 -2.29
N SER A 101 7.06 4.27 -2.59
CA SER A 101 7.23 2.81 -2.65
C SER A 101 8.02 2.31 -1.44
N ILE A 102 7.44 1.35 -0.72
CA ILE A 102 8.03 0.77 0.48
C ILE A 102 7.86 -0.75 0.52
N GLU A 103 8.63 -1.39 1.39
CA GLU A 103 8.45 -2.77 1.83
C GLU A 103 8.46 -2.77 3.37
N ALA A 104 7.37 -3.24 3.99
CA ALA A 104 7.25 -3.30 5.43
C ALA A 104 7.64 -4.68 5.97
N SER A 105 8.44 -4.70 7.04
CA SER A 105 8.80 -5.91 7.78
C SER A 105 7.84 -6.07 8.96
N PHE A 106 6.69 -6.71 8.72
CA PHE A 106 5.64 -6.89 9.74
C PHE A 106 6.03 -7.82 10.89
N ASP A 107 7.12 -8.56 10.75
CA ASP A 107 7.79 -9.36 11.78
C ASP A 107 8.68 -8.50 12.71
N GLN A 108 8.97 -7.25 12.32
CA GLN A 108 9.85 -6.34 13.05
C GLN A 108 9.07 -5.13 13.57
N GLU A 109 8.19 -5.39 14.55
CA GLU A 109 7.47 -4.34 15.29
C GLU A 109 8.48 -3.46 16.07
N VAL A 110 8.33 -2.14 15.97
CA VAL A 110 9.16 -1.15 16.65
C VAL A 110 8.36 -0.58 17.81
N THR A 111 8.79 -0.87 19.04
CA THR A 111 8.18 -0.33 20.27
C THR A 111 9.04 0.72 20.95
N ASP A 112 10.30 0.88 20.52
CA ASP A 112 11.22 1.89 21.05
C ASP A 112 10.74 3.29 20.66
N THR A 113 10.30 4.03 21.67
CA THR A 113 9.81 5.41 21.56
C THR A 113 10.88 6.33 20.99
N ILE A 114 12.16 6.14 21.34
CA ILE A 114 13.26 6.99 20.85
C ILE A 114 13.44 6.79 19.36
N GLU A 115 13.37 5.53 18.90
CA GLU A 115 13.49 5.22 17.47
C GLU A 115 12.34 5.82 16.66
N ILE A 116 11.11 5.70 17.16
CA ILE A 116 9.91 6.27 16.53
C ILE A 116 10.02 7.81 16.46
N LEU A 117 10.48 8.48 17.51
CA LEU A 117 10.70 9.94 17.49
C LEU A 117 11.81 10.33 16.49
N LYS A 118 12.91 9.58 16.43
CA LYS A 118 13.98 9.79 15.45
C LYS A 118 13.50 9.61 14.01
N ALA A 119 12.52 8.75 13.78
CA ALA A 119 11.86 8.58 12.48
C ALA A 119 10.84 9.71 12.14
N GLY A 120 10.79 10.78 12.95
CA GLY A 120 10.00 11.97 12.67
C GLY A 120 8.53 11.91 13.12
N PHE A 121 8.16 10.91 13.92
CA PHE A 121 6.84 10.88 14.56
C PHE A 121 6.82 11.72 15.82
N ALA A 122 5.65 12.27 16.15
CA ALA A 122 5.44 13.00 17.39
C ALA A 122 4.86 12.08 18.48
N LYS A 123 5.00 12.47 19.76
CA LYS A 123 4.40 11.74 20.89
C LYS A 123 2.88 11.51 20.72
N ARG A 124 2.17 12.45 20.10
CA ARG A 124 0.73 12.31 19.79
C ARG A 124 0.44 11.15 18.81
N ASP A 125 1.36 10.88 17.88
CA ASP A 125 1.20 9.81 16.89
C ASP A 125 1.29 8.44 17.57
N MET A 126 1.98 8.36 18.72
CA MET A 126 2.03 7.20 19.58
C MET A 126 0.75 7.07 20.38
N ASN A 127 0.20 8.15 20.93
CA ASN A 127 -0.97 8.10 21.81
C ASN A 127 -2.31 7.93 21.09
N ALA A 128 -2.34 7.98 19.76
CA ALA A 128 -3.54 7.74 18.93
C ALA A 128 -4.05 6.27 18.97
N PHE A 129 -3.71 5.51 20.01
CA PHE A 129 -4.27 4.20 20.33
C PHE A 129 -5.78 4.25 20.63
N GLY A 130 -6.32 5.39 21.06
CA GLY A 130 -7.71 5.49 21.55
C GLY A 130 -8.79 5.51 20.46
N ASN A 131 -8.70 6.42 19.49
CA ASN A 131 -9.79 6.59 18.53
C ASN A 131 -9.62 5.74 17.27
N ASP A 132 -8.45 5.76 16.63
CA ASP A 132 -8.27 5.10 15.33
C ASP A 132 -8.35 3.57 15.43
N SER A 133 -7.87 2.98 16.54
CA SER A 133 -7.96 1.53 16.75
C SER A 133 -9.38 1.09 17.12
N ILE A 134 -10.12 1.89 17.90
CA ILE A 134 -11.53 1.63 18.23
C ILE A 134 -12.37 1.78 16.97
N THR A 135 -12.17 2.84 16.19
CA THR A 135 -12.90 3.05 14.94
C THR A 135 -12.54 1.98 13.89
N ALA A 136 -11.28 1.56 13.79
CA ALA A 136 -10.88 0.44 12.92
C ALA A 136 -11.48 -0.89 13.39
N ARG A 137 -11.54 -1.13 14.71
CA ARG A 137 -12.17 -2.31 15.31
C ARG A 137 -13.68 -2.31 15.12
N GLU A 138 -14.35 -1.17 15.28
CA GLU A 138 -15.77 -0.98 15.01
C GLU A 138 -16.09 -1.18 13.52
N ALA A 139 -15.26 -0.64 12.62
CA ALA A 139 -15.41 -0.86 11.18
C ALA A 139 -15.22 -2.34 10.81
N SER A 140 -14.24 -3.01 11.41
CA SER A 140 -14.01 -4.46 11.24
C SER A 140 -15.20 -5.29 11.75
N LEU A 141 -15.72 -4.98 12.95
CA LEU A 141 -16.89 -5.64 13.53
C LEU A 141 -18.15 -5.43 12.68
N LYS A 142 -18.38 -4.22 12.18
CA LYS A 142 -19.50 -3.93 11.27
C LYS A 142 -19.42 -4.76 10.01
N GLN A 143 -18.23 -4.87 9.39
CA GLN A 143 -18.04 -5.70 8.20
C GLN A 143 -18.28 -7.19 8.49
N GLU A 144 -17.83 -7.71 9.64
CA GLU A 144 -18.10 -9.09 10.05
C GLU A 144 -19.60 -9.34 10.27
N ILE A 145 -20.29 -8.43 10.96
CA ILE A 145 -21.74 -8.53 11.20
C ILE A 145 -22.50 -8.49 9.88
N PHE A 146 -22.16 -7.59 8.96
CA PHE A 146 -22.80 -7.53 7.64
C PHE A 146 -22.57 -8.79 6.82
N ALA A 147 -21.38 -9.39 6.90
CA ALA A 147 -21.09 -10.67 6.25
C ALA A 147 -21.91 -11.82 6.84
N ILE A 148 -22.10 -11.87 8.17
CA ILE A 148 -22.92 -12.89 8.84
C ILE A 148 -24.42 -12.70 8.49
N LEU A 149 -24.89 -11.47 8.47
CA LEU A 149 -26.30 -11.15 8.23
C LEU A 149 -26.67 -11.09 6.73
N ASN A 150 -25.70 -11.27 5.83
CA ASN A 150 -25.86 -11.17 4.38
C ASN A 150 -26.54 -9.86 3.93
N ILE A 151 -26.28 -8.78 4.67
CA ILE A 151 -26.78 -7.44 4.35
C ILE A 151 -25.72 -6.80 3.43
N LYS A 152 -26.12 -6.48 2.20
CA LYS A 152 -25.30 -5.63 1.32
C LYS A 152 -25.43 -4.18 1.77
N GLU A 153 -24.29 -3.48 1.80
CA GLU A 153 -24.21 -2.02 1.98
C GLU A 153 -25.20 -1.26 1.08
#